data_AF-A0A1H2YKR4-F1
#
_entry.id   AF-A0A1H2YKR4-F1
#
_cell.length_a   1.000
_cell.length_b   1.000
_cell.length_c   1.000
_cell.angle_alpha   90.00
_cell.angle_beta   90.00
_cell.angle_gamma   90.00
#
_symmetry.space_group_name_H-M   'P 1'
#
loop_
_entity.id
_entity.type
_entity.pdbx_description
1 polymer ?
#
loop_
_entity_poly.entity_id
_entity_poly.type
_entity_poly.pdbx_seq_one_letter_code
_entity_poly.pdbx_strand_id
1 'polypeptide(L)'
;MMGVLYDVGKSTINYHLHKLYEDGEIDENSVVRKFRTTADDGKDYDTLHYNLKAIIAVGHKVDSEKLDKKNTNIEEFFDVIDW
;
A
#
# COMPACT_ATOMS: atom_id res chain seq x y z
N MET A 1 -6.90 4.17 7.46
CA MET A 1 -7.82 4.05 6.30
C MET A 1 -7.29 3.04 5.27
N MET A 2 -6.26 3.35 4.49
CA MET A 2 -5.81 2.50 3.38
C MET A 2 -5.34 1.08 3.79
N GLY A 3 -4.64 0.95 4.92
CA GLY A 3 -4.25 -0.37 5.45
C GLY A 3 -5.44 -1.25 5.86
N VAL A 4 -6.56 -0.66 6.29
CA VAL A 4 -7.79 -1.42 6.58
C VAL A 4 -8.45 -1.89 5.29
N LEU A 5 -8.42 -1.06 4.23
CA LEU A 5 -9.01 -1.39 2.93
C LEU A 5 -8.35 -2.61 2.27
N TYR A 6 -7.02 -2.74 2.43
CA TYR A 6 -6.23 -3.79 1.78
C TYR A 6 -5.70 -4.85 2.75
N ASP A 7 -6.10 -4.79 4.02
CA ASP A 7 -5.65 -5.73 5.07
C ASP A 7 -4.10 -5.80 5.19
N VAL A 8 -3.45 -4.63 5.21
CA VAL A 8 -1.99 -4.50 5.31
C VAL A 8 -1.56 -3.40 6.28
N GLY A 9 -0.33 -3.51 6.78
CA GLY A 9 0.26 -2.53 7.68
C GLY A 9 0.64 -1.21 6.99
N LYS A 10 0.83 -0.16 7.80
CA LYS A 10 1.28 1.16 7.32
C LYS A 10 2.63 1.11 6.58
N SER A 11 3.54 0.23 7.01
CA SER A 11 4.83 0.03 6.36
C SER A 11 4.68 -0.42 4.90
N THR A 12 3.80 -1.38 4.63
CA THR A 12 3.51 -1.89 3.28
C THR A 12 2.89 -0.80 2.41
N ILE A 13 1.94 -0.04 2.93
CA ILE A 13 1.35 1.10 2.21
C ILE A 13 2.43 2.13 1.84
N ASN A 14 3.29 2.50 2.79
CA ASN A 14 4.39 3.45 2.54
C ASN A 14 5.39 2.92 1.50
N TYR A 15 5.70 1.64 1.56
CA TYR A 15 6.58 0.99 0.59
C TYR A 15 6.04 1.11 -0.84
N HIS A 16 4.77 0.73 -1.06
CA HIS A 16 4.17 0.82 -2.40
C HIS A 16 4.01 2.25 -2.88
N LEU A 17 3.64 3.20 -2.00
CA LEU A 17 3.62 4.63 -2.35
C LEU A 17 5.00 5.10 -2.83
N HIS A 18 6.06 4.75 -2.11
CA HIS A 18 7.42 5.13 -2.50
C HIS A 18 7.81 4.53 -3.85
N LYS A 19 7.52 3.24 -4.06
CA LYS A 19 7.75 2.58 -5.35
C LYS A 19 7.01 3.25 -6.50
N LEU A 20 5.74 3.59 -6.32
CA LEU A 20 4.95 4.28 -7.33
C LEU A 20 5.51 5.67 -7.69
N TYR A 21 6.17 6.35 -6.74
CA TYR A 21 6.87 7.61 -7.01
C TYR A 21 8.22 7.39 -7.72
N GLU A 22 9.02 6.42 -7.27
CA GLU A 22 10.30 6.06 -7.89
C GLU A 22 10.13 5.61 -9.33
N ASP A 23 9.09 4.81 -9.60
CA ASP A 23 8.76 4.27 -10.91
C ASP A 23 8.08 5.33 -11.81
N GLY A 24 7.76 6.52 -11.28
CA GLY A 24 7.11 7.61 -12.01
C GLY A 24 5.65 7.34 -12.40
N GLU A 25 5.01 6.32 -11.81
CA GLU A 25 3.62 5.95 -12.10
C GLU A 25 2.61 7.01 -11.60
N ILE A 26 2.96 7.67 -10.49
CA ILE A 26 2.19 8.78 -9.92
C ILE A 26 3.13 9.91 -9.46
N ASP A 27 2.67 11.16 -9.59
CA ASP A 27 3.35 12.31 -9.00
C ASP A 27 2.83 12.56 -7.58
N GLU A 28 3.73 12.51 -6.61
CA GLU A 28 3.44 12.73 -5.19
C GLU A 28 2.63 14.02 -4.97
N ASN A 29 3.05 15.13 -5.60
CA ASN A 29 2.43 16.44 -5.41
C ASN A 29 1.02 16.53 -6.01
N SER A 30 0.67 15.64 -6.94
CA SER A 30 -0.63 15.57 -7.59
C SER A 30 -1.63 14.69 -6.83
N VAL A 31 -1.12 13.73 -6.03
CA VAL A 31 -1.96 12.69 -5.43
C VAL A 31 -2.13 12.80 -3.92
N VAL A 32 -1.34 13.62 -3.22
CA VAL A 32 -1.42 13.79 -1.77
C VAL A 32 -1.73 15.23 -1.36
N ARG A 33 -2.54 15.39 -0.32
CA ARG A 33 -2.79 16.67 0.33
C ARG A 33 -2.76 16.54 1.84
N LYS A 34 -2.14 17.52 2.52
CA LYS A 34 -2.17 17.63 3.98
C LYS A 34 -3.47 18.32 4.41
N PHE A 35 -4.20 17.68 5.33
CA PHE A 35 -5.34 18.26 6.01
C PHE A 35 -5.08 18.27 7.51
N ARG A 36 -5.37 19.40 8.14
CA ARG A 36 -5.38 19.49 9.60
C ARG A 36 -6.65 18.85 10.12
N THR A 37 -6.49 17.86 10.98
CA THR A 37 -7.61 17.15 11.63
C THR A 37 -7.45 17.29 13.13
N THR A 38 -8.48 17.78 13.81
CA THR A 38 -8.54 17.81 15.27
C THR A 38 -8.86 16.41 15.76
N ALA A 39 -8.01 15.86 16.62
CA ALA A 39 -8.23 14.58 17.26
C ALA A 39 -9.07 14.72 18.53
N ASP A 40 -9.59 13.60 19.02
CA ASP A 40 -10.45 13.53 20.22
C ASP A 40 -9.75 14.04 21.50
N ASP A 41 -8.42 14.14 21.49
CA ASP A 41 -7.61 14.71 22.57
C ASP A 41 -7.46 16.25 22.47
N GLY A 42 -8.16 16.89 21.53
CA GLY A 42 -8.14 18.33 21.30
C GLY A 42 -6.88 18.83 20.59
N LYS A 43 -5.99 17.94 20.12
CA LYS A 43 -4.79 18.32 19.37
C LYS A 43 -5.03 18.26 17.87
N ASP A 44 -4.35 19.16 17.16
CA ASP A 44 -4.36 19.16 15.70
C ASP A 44 -3.21 18.32 15.15
N TYR A 45 -3.54 17.39 14.26
CA TYR A 45 -2.58 16.58 13.54
C TYR A 45 -2.69 16.82 12.02
N ASP A 46 -1.55 16.92 11.36
CA ASP A 46 -1.51 16.90 9.90
C ASP A 46 -1.67 15.46 9.41
N THR A 47 -2.76 15.23 8.67
CA THR A 47 -3.06 13.94 8.05
C THR A 47 -2.95 14.03 6.54
N LEU A 48 -2.18 13.11 5.94
CA LEU A 48 -2.09 12.96 4.50
C LEU A 48 -3.34 12.27 3.96
N HIS A 49 -3.97 12.92 2.99
CA HIS A 49 -5.09 12.37 2.24
C HIS A 49 -4.65 12.12 0.81
N TYR A 50 -4.85 10.88 0.37
CA TYR A 50 -4.51 10.43 -0.97
C TYR A 50 -5.75 10.43 -1.85
N ASN A 51 -5.60 10.88 -3.09
CA ASN A 51 -6.68 10.81 -4.06
C ASN A 51 -6.98 9.36 -4.49
N LEU A 52 -8.09 9.18 -5.21
CA LEU A 52 -8.52 7.86 -5.66
C LEU A 52 -7.47 7.15 -6.53
N LYS A 53 -6.74 7.89 -7.37
CA LYS A 53 -5.69 7.33 -8.23
C LYS A 53 -4.60 6.64 -7.41
N ALA A 54 -4.09 7.30 -6.37
CA ALA A 54 -3.08 6.71 -5.49
C ALA A 54 -3.62 5.51 -4.70
N ILE A 55 -4.86 5.58 -4.20
CA ILE A 55 -5.48 4.45 -3.49
C ILE A 55 -5.55 3.21 -4.38
N ILE A 56 -6.07 3.34 -5.60
CA ILE A 56 -6.18 2.22 -6.56
C ILE A 56 -4.81 1.66 -6.94
N ALA A 57 -3.83 2.54 -7.22
CA ALA A 57 -2.48 2.12 -7.60
C ALA A 57 -1.79 1.30 -6.50
N VAL A 58 -1.93 1.72 -5.23
CA VAL A 58 -1.43 0.96 -4.09
C VAL A 58 -2.13 -0.39 -3.98
N GLY A 59 -3.46 -0.43 -4.12
CA GLY A 59 -4.22 -1.68 -4.09
C GLY A 59 -3.71 -2.71 -5.10
N HIS A 60 -3.46 -2.28 -6.34
CA HIS A 60 -2.93 -3.16 -7.38
C HIS A 60 -1.56 -3.76 -7.03
N LYS A 61 -0.65 -2.95 -6.43
CA LYS A 61 0.68 -3.44 -6.02
C LYS A 61 0.59 -4.41 -4.83
N VAL A 62 -0.30 -4.14 -3.86
CA VAL A 62 -0.54 -5.04 -2.72
C VAL A 62 -1.08 -6.39 -3.18
N ASP A 63 -2.06 -6.38 -4.09
CA ASP A 63 -2.66 -7.61 -4.61
C ASP A 63 -1.64 -8.44 -5.40
N SER A 64 -0.80 -7.78 -6.21
CA SER A 64 0.29 -8.45 -6.94
C SER A 64 1.27 -9.13 -5.98
N GLU A 65 1.77 -8.43 -4.96
CA GLU A 65 2.72 -9.01 -3.99
C GLU A 65 2.10 -10.19 -3.22
N LYS A 66 0.80 -10.11 -2.92
CA LYS A 66 0.07 -11.20 -2.25
C LYS A 66 -0.07 -12.42 -3.14
N LEU A 67 -0.29 -12.24 -4.45
CA LEU A 67 -0.33 -13.33 -5.43
C LEU A 67 1.04 -13.98 -5.59
N ASP A 68 2.10 -13.19 -5.66
CA ASP A 68 3.47 -13.70 -5.78
C ASP A 68 3.85 -14.59 -4.60
N LYS A 69 3.58 -14.13 -3.37
CA LYS A 69 3.82 -14.93 -2.15
C LYS A 69 3.02 -16.24 -2.13
N LYS A 70 1.80 -16.23 -2.66
CA LYS A 70 0.98 -17.43 -2.77
C LYS A 70 1.57 -18.42 -3.78
N ASN A 71 2.12 -17.92 -4.89
CA ASN A 71 2.76 -18.74 -5.91
C ASN A 71 4.07 -19.35 -5.40
N THR A 72 4.89 -18.61 -4.63
CA THR A 72 6.12 -19.15 -4.02
C THR A 72 5.83 -20.37 -3.13
N ASN A 73 4.79 -20.29 -2.29
CA ASN A 73 4.40 -21.42 -1.44
C ASN A 73 3.93 -22.65 -2.24
N ILE A 74 3.47 -22.46 -3.48
CA ILE A 74 3.05 -23.55 -4.37
C ILE A 74 4.27 -24.21 -5.00
N GLU A 75 5.26 -23.45 -5.46
CA GLU A 75 6.50 -24.01 -6.02
C GLU A 75 7.30 -24.79 -4.95
N GLU A 76 7.42 -24.25 -3.73
CA GLU A 76 8.04 -24.97 -2.60
C GLU A 76 7.30 -26.27 -2.26
N PHE A 77 5.98 -26.33 -2.45
CA PHE A 77 5.19 -27.53 -2.23
C PHE A 77 5.43 -28.60 -3.31
N PHE A 78 5.62 -28.20 -4.58
CA PHE A 78 5.95 -29.13 -5.66
C PHE A 78 7.35 -29.72 -5.51
N ASP A 79 8.34 -28.93 -5.06
CA ASP A 79 9.70 -29.40 -4.79
C ASP A 79 9.77 -30.51 -3.72
N VAL A 80 8.80 -30.57 -2.81
CA VAL A 80 8.71 -31.61 -1.76
C VAL A 80 8.06 -32.92 -2.27
N ILE A 81 7.27 -32.87 -3.34
CA ILE A 81 6.48 -34.00 -3.83
C ILE A 81 7.17 -34.75 -4.98
N ASP A 82 8.10 -34.11 -5.68
CA ASP A 82 8.89 -34.72 -6.76
C ASP A 82 10.10 -35.56 -6.25
N TRP A 83 10.07 -36.06 -5.00
CA TRP A 83 11.04 -37.00 -4.41
C TRP A 83 10.40 -38.33 -4.01
#